data_AF-A0A5B7YH32-F1
#
_entry.id   AF-A0A5B7YH32-F1
#
_cell.length_a   1.000
_cell.length_b   1.000
_cell.length_c   1.000
_cell.angle_alpha   90.00
_cell.angle_beta   90.00
_cell.angle_gamma   90.00
#
_symmetry.space_group_name_H-M   'P 1'
#
loop_
_entity.id
_entity.type
_entity.pdbx_description
1 polymer ?
#
loop_
_entity_poly.entity_id
_entity_poly.type
_entity_poly.pdbx_seq_one_letter_code
_entity_poly.pdbx_strand_id
1 'polypeptide(L)'
;MHKYILIVFFTGLITGCSSGDWRTASREPAGIAPEPSKTPQAVIEVYAADAFSWKGWFAVHTWIATKAPDAQDYTVYEVVGWRTDRGLPALKSYRTSTPDRFWYGAKPEKILSLTGDKAASLIPDIEQAVDAYPWADEYQVFPGPNSNTFPAWVARQVPELGLEMPFRAIGSGYADD
;
A
#
# COMPACT_ATOMS: atom_id res chain seq x y z
N MET A 1 -16.63 45.23 35.67
CA MET A 1 -17.42 44.53 34.63
C MET A 1 -16.53 43.45 34.01
N HIS A 2 -16.64 42.20 34.47
CA HIS A 2 -15.87 41.09 33.89
C HIS A 2 -16.76 40.37 32.86
N LYS A 3 -16.36 40.44 31.59
CA LYS A 3 -17.00 39.69 30.49
C LYS A 3 -16.49 38.25 30.55
N TYR A 4 -17.38 37.29 30.81
CA TYR A 4 -17.08 35.87 30.61
C TYR A 4 -17.29 35.53 29.14
N ILE A 5 -16.21 35.15 28.45
CA ILE A 5 -16.28 34.55 27.11
C ILE A 5 -16.61 33.07 27.31
N LEU A 6 -17.81 32.68 26.90
CA LEU A 6 -18.24 31.28 26.86
C LEU A 6 -17.56 30.60 25.66
N ILE A 7 -16.46 29.88 25.91
CA ILE A 7 -15.87 29.00 24.91
C ILE A 7 -16.71 27.72 24.86
N VAL A 8 -17.57 27.62 23.84
CA VAL A 8 -18.30 26.39 23.53
C VAL A 8 -17.32 25.45 22.82
N PHE A 9 -16.78 24.47 23.56
CA PHE A 9 -16.10 23.33 22.95
C PHE A 9 -17.13 22.48 22.23
N PHE A 10 -17.19 22.59 20.91
CA PHE A 10 -17.90 21.63 20.07
C PHE A 10 -17.06 20.34 20.05
N THR A 11 -17.28 19.45 21.02
CA THR A 11 -16.81 18.06 20.93
C THR A 11 -17.62 17.38 19.83
N GLY A 12 -17.14 17.50 18.59
CA GLY A 12 -17.59 16.65 17.51
C GLY A 12 -17.33 15.20 17.90
N LEU A 13 -18.38 14.38 17.94
CA LEU A 13 -18.25 12.94 18.04
C LEU A 13 -17.59 12.45 16.75
N ILE A 14 -16.26 12.34 16.76
CA ILE A 14 -15.51 11.78 15.64
C ILE A 14 -15.65 10.26 15.74
N THR A 15 -16.63 9.70 15.05
CA THR A 15 -16.83 8.25 14.93
C THR A 15 -15.76 7.66 14.03
N GLY A 16 -14.60 7.37 14.62
CA GLY A 16 -13.55 6.54 14.02
C GLY A 16 -13.83 5.09 14.25
N CYS A 17 -14.83 4.55 13.57
CA CYS A 17 -15.07 3.11 13.61
C CYS A 17 -14.06 2.38 12.74
N SER A 18 -12.83 2.28 13.24
CA SER A 18 -12.02 1.08 13.11
C SER A 18 -11.48 0.71 14.49
N SER A 19 -12.42 0.43 15.39
CA SER A 19 -12.21 -0.13 16.72
C SER A 19 -12.34 -1.66 16.72
N GLY A 20 -12.11 -2.31 15.57
CA GLY A 20 -12.16 -3.76 15.42
C GLY A 20 -10.84 -4.42 15.81
N ASP A 21 -10.89 -5.64 16.35
CA ASP A 21 -9.70 -6.47 16.53
C ASP A 21 -9.09 -6.76 15.15
N TRP A 22 -7.81 -6.43 14.98
CA TRP A 22 -7.07 -6.68 13.74
C TRP A 22 -7.11 -8.16 13.32
N ARG A 23 -7.31 -9.07 14.29
CA ARG A 23 -7.44 -10.51 14.06
C ARG A 23 -8.69 -10.87 13.26
N THR A 24 -9.80 -10.16 13.46
CA THR A 24 -11.08 -10.44 12.81
C THR A 24 -11.39 -9.49 11.65
N ALA A 25 -10.58 -8.44 11.48
CA ALA A 25 -10.70 -7.51 10.38
C ALA A 25 -10.59 -8.21 9.01
N SER A 26 -11.46 -7.84 8.06
CA SER A 26 -11.55 -8.50 6.75
C SER A 26 -10.23 -8.43 5.98
N ARG A 27 -9.91 -9.54 5.32
CA ARG A 27 -8.83 -9.70 4.33
C ARG A 27 -9.38 -10.34 3.04
N GLU A 28 -10.69 -10.27 2.85
CA GLU A 28 -11.34 -10.77 1.65
C GLU A 28 -10.88 -9.95 0.42
N PRO A 29 -10.87 -10.54 -0.78
CA PRO A 29 -10.61 -9.82 -2.02
C PRO A 29 -11.66 -8.73 -2.25
N ALA A 30 -11.25 -7.55 -2.73
CA ALA A 30 -12.18 -6.49 -3.12
C ALA A 30 -12.86 -6.72 -4.47
N GLY A 31 -12.36 -7.66 -5.28
CA GLY A 31 -12.90 -8.01 -6.59
C GLY A 31 -12.64 -6.94 -7.67
N ILE A 32 -11.63 -6.09 -7.47
CA ILE A 32 -11.24 -5.03 -8.39
C ILE A 32 -10.02 -5.42 -9.24
N ALA A 33 -9.20 -6.39 -8.82
CA ALA A 33 -8.08 -6.89 -9.61
C ALA A 33 -8.57 -7.68 -10.86
N PRO A 34 -7.89 -7.58 -12.01
CA PRO A 34 -8.15 -8.47 -13.15
C PRO A 34 -7.97 -9.94 -12.75
N GLU A 35 -8.94 -10.79 -13.06
CA GLU A 35 -8.87 -12.21 -12.70
C GLU A 35 -7.73 -12.89 -13.49
N PRO A 36 -6.75 -13.55 -12.83
CA PRO A 36 -5.60 -14.12 -13.52
C PRO A 36 -5.98 -15.12 -14.63
N SER A 37 -7.00 -15.95 -14.38
CA SER A 37 -7.50 -16.98 -15.28
C SER A 37 -8.13 -16.43 -16.57
N LYS A 38 -8.56 -15.16 -16.56
CA LYS A 38 -9.26 -14.49 -17.68
C LYS A 38 -8.42 -13.40 -18.35
N THR A 39 -7.21 -13.16 -17.85
CA THR A 39 -6.37 -12.03 -18.26
C THR A 39 -4.99 -12.55 -18.68
N PRO A 40 -4.79 -13.14 -19.86
CA PRO A 40 -3.49 -13.72 -20.25
C PRO A 40 -2.36 -12.66 -20.31
N GLN A 41 -2.71 -11.39 -20.46
CA GLN A 41 -1.74 -10.30 -20.47
C GLN A 41 -1.03 -10.13 -19.13
N ALA A 42 0.17 -9.55 -19.17
CA ALA A 42 0.80 -9.00 -17.99
C ALA A 42 -0.07 -7.91 -17.34
N VAL A 43 0.03 -7.79 -16.02
CA VAL A 43 -0.71 -6.80 -15.23
C VAL A 43 0.22 -6.22 -14.16
N ILE A 44 0.19 -4.90 -13.97
CA ILE A 44 0.75 -4.21 -12.81
C ILE A 44 -0.39 -3.43 -12.15
N GLU A 45 -0.57 -3.64 -10.86
CA GLU A 45 -1.54 -2.92 -10.05
C GLU A 45 -0.82 -2.31 -8.84
N VAL A 46 -1.16 -1.08 -8.49
CA VAL A 46 -0.71 -0.46 -7.25
C VAL A 46 -1.95 -0.02 -6.50
N TYR A 47 -2.00 -0.40 -5.22
CA TYR A 47 -3.17 -0.20 -4.38
C TYR A 47 -2.86 0.76 -3.23
N ALA A 48 -3.89 1.44 -2.78
CA ALA A 48 -3.91 2.19 -1.53
C ALA A 48 -5.16 1.81 -0.73
N ALA A 49 -5.03 1.66 0.57
CA ALA A 49 -6.15 1.49 1.49
C ALA A 49 -5.90 2.31 2.76
N ASP A 50 -6.94 2.74 3.46
CA ASP A 50 -6.78 3.43 4.75
C ASP A 50 -5.92 2.58 5.70
N ALA A 51 -4.90 3.20 6.32
CA ALA A 51 -4.06 2.53 7.28
C ALA A 51 -4.90 2.00 8.46
N PHE A 52 -4.46 0.91 9.08
CA PHE A 52 -5.24 0.29 10.15
C PHE A 52 -5.41 1.23 11.37
N SER A 53 -6.58 1.14 12.02
CA SER A 53 -6.97 1.92 13.20
C SER A 53 -7.07 3.44 12.93
N TRP A 54 -6.89 4.27 13.96
CA TRP A 54 -7.00 5.74 13.90
C TRP A 54 -6.07 6.37 12.85
N LYS A 55 -4.98 5.68 12.49
CA LYS A 55 -4.02 6.12 11.47
C LYS A 55 -4.68 6.25 10.09
N GLY A 56 -5.70 5.45 9.80
CA GLY A 56 -6.43 5.47 8.53
C GLY A 56 -7.07 6.82 8.22
N TRP A 57 -7.33 7.65 9.22
CA TRP A 57 -7.83 9.00 8.99
C TRP A 57 -6.85 9.91 8.26
N PHE A 58 -5.55 9.66 8.40
CA PHE A 58 -4.50 10.56 7.91
C PHE A 58 -3.57 9.88 6.92
N ALA A 59 -3.42 8.56 7.00
CA ALA A 59 -2.46 7.80 6.21
C ALA A 59 -3.11 6.61 5.49
N VAL A 60 -2.57 6.28 4.32
CA VAL A 60 -2.85 5.04 3.60
C VAL A 60 -1.69 4.05 3.74
N HIS A 61 -1.99 2.77 3.54
CA HIS A 61 -1.04 1.70 3.27
C HIS A 61 -1.06 1.40 1.78
N THR A 62 0.12 1.34 1.16
CA THR A 62 0.27 1.08 -0.28
C THR A 62 1.08 -0.18 -0.55
N TRP A 63 0.79 -0.85 -1.67
CA TRP A 63 1.50 -2.04 -2.12
C TRP A 63 1.42 -2.20 -3.64
N ILE A 64 2.35 -2.99 -4.19
CA ILE A 64 2.44 -3.27 -5.63
C ILE A 64 2.12 -4.73 -5.88
N ALA A 65 1.37 -5.02 -6.92
CA ALA A 65 1.12 -6.36 -7.42
C ALA A 65 1.52 -6.45 -8.90
N THR A 66 2.29 -7.47 -9.24
CA THR A 66 2.72 -7.75 -10.62
C THR A 66 2.23 -9.12 -11.04
N LYS A 67 1.92 -9.27 -12.32
CA LYS A 67 1.56 -10.54 -12.92
C LYS A 67 2.22 -10.62 -14.29
N ALA A 68 3.11 -11.58 -14.46
CA ALA A 68 3.70 -11.86 -15.76
C ALA A 68 2.64 -12.39 -16.75
N PRO A 69 2.91 -12.35 -18.07
CA PRO A 69 2.03 -12.97 -19.07
C PRO A 69 1.76 -14.44 -18.73
N ASP A 70 0.51 -14.87 -18.93
CA ASP A 70 0.00 -16.23 -18.70
C ASP A 70 0.15 -16.78 -17.26
N ALA A 71 0.62 -15.97 -16.31
CA ALA A 71 0.77 -16.37 -14.93
C ALA A 71 -0.60 -16.63 -14.26
N GLN A 72 -0.64 -17.61 -13.35
CA GLN A 72 -1.86 -17.97 -12.62
C GLN A 72 -2.10 -17.11 -11.36
N ASP A 73 -1.05 -16.45 -10.88
CA ASP A 73 -1.07 -15.63 -9.67
C ASP A 73 -0.33 -14.32 -9.90
N TYR A 74 -0.70 -13.31 -9.12
CA TYR A 74 0.10 -12.12 -8.90
C TYR A 74 1.21 -12.41 -7.89
N THR A 75 2.34 -11.73 -8.05
CA THR A 75 3.31 -11.51 -6.99
C THR A 75 3.03 -10.16 -6.36
N VAL A 76 2.75 -10.14 -5.06
CA VAL A 76 2.51 -8.93 -4.28
C VAL A 76 3.76 -8.58 -3.48
N TYR A 77 4.12 -7.30 -3.50
CA TYR A 77 5.21 -6.70 -2.73
C TYR A 77 4.64 -5.63 -1.80
N GLU A 78 4.88 -5.80 -0.50
CA GLU A 78 4.43 -4.85 0.53
C GLU A 78 5.43 -4.75 1.68
N VAL A 79 5.54 -3.57 2.27
CA VAL A 79 6.31 -3.35 3.50
C VAL A 79 5.37 -3.33 4.69
N VAL A 80 5.60 -4.19 5.68
CA VAL A 80 4.69 -4.40 6.82
C VAL A 80 5.45 -4.37 8.14
N GLY A 81 5.26 -3.29 8.90
CA GLY A 81 6.07 -2.99 10.09
C GLY A 81 6.05 -4.04 11.20
N TRP A 82 4.91 -4.61 11.57
CA TRP A 82 4.84 -5.59 12.67
C TRP A 82 5.59 -6.92 12.38
N ARG A 83 6.14 -7.10 11.17
CA ARG A 83 7.04 -8.21 10.85
C ARG A 83 8.40 -8.02 11.51
N THR A 84 8.90 -6.79 11.60
CA THR A 84 10.21 -6.49 12.21
C THR A 84 10.22 -6.79 13.70
N ASP A 85 9.08 -6.61 14.39
CA ASP A 85 8.88 -7.01 15.79
C ASP A 85 9.09 -8.53 16.03
N ARG A 86 9.03 -9.32 14.95
CA ARG A 86 9.25 -10.77 14.95
C ARG A 86 10.62 -11.18 14.38
N GLY A 87 11.51 -10.22 14.12
CA GLY A 87 12.81 -10.46 13.49
C GLY A 87 12.72 -10.90 12.02
N LEU A 88 11.63 -10.54 11.33
CA LEU A 88 11.45 -10.81 9.91
C LEU A 88 11.64 -9.51 9.10
N PRO A 89 12.06 -9.61 7.83
CA PRO A 89 12.13 -8.45 6.93
C PRO A 89 10.80 -7.71 6.85
N ALA A 90 10.88 -6.37 6.82
CA ALA A 90 9.73 -5.48 6.66
C ALA A 90 9.10 -5.67 5.27
N LEU A 91 9.94 -5.71 4.22
CA LEU A 91 9.54 -6.07 2.87
C LEU A 91 9.14 -7.54 2.82
N LYS A 92 7.97 -7.80 2.26
CA LYS A 92 7.38 -9.12 2.11
C LYS A 92 6.90 -9.28 0.67
N SER A 93 7.28 -10.38 0.05
CA SER A 93 6.71 -10.86 -1.21
C SER A 93 5.88 -12.12 -0.98
N TYR A 94 4.79 -12.29 -1.74
CA TYR A 94 3.98 -13.51 -1.74
C TYR A 94 3.15 -13.62 -3.01
N ARG A 95 2.74 -14.85 -3.36
CA ARG A 95 1.89 -15.13 -4.52
C ARG A 95 0.43 -15.30 -4.13
N THR A 96 -0.48 -14.76 -4.94
CA THR A 96 -1.92 -14.86 -4.73
C THR A 96 -2.68 -14.57 -6.03
N SER A 97 -3.83 -15.22 -6.21
CA SER A 97 -4.79 -14.87 -7.26
C SER A 97 -5.61 -13.61 -6.95
N THR A 98 -5.51 -13.11 -5.70
CA THR A 98 -6.31 -12.00 -5.15
C THR A 98 -5.39 -10.95 -4.51
N PRO A 99 -4.80 -10.04 -5.29
CA PRO A 99 -3.84 -9.04 -4.80
C PRO A 99 -4.50 -7.81 -4.14
N ASP A 100 -5.80 -7.66 -4.30
CA ASP A 100 -6.63 -6.52 -3.91
C ASP A 100 -7.40 -6.77 -2.61
N ARG A 101 -6.79 -7.48 -1.66
CA ARG A 101 -7.43 -7.80 -0.39
C ARG A 101 -7.67 -6.55 0.44
N PHE A 102 -8.75 -6.57 1.21
CA PHE A 102 -8.99 -5.56 2.24
C PHE A 102 -7.77 -5.44 3.16
N TRP A 103 -7.30 -4.22 3.36
CA TRP A 103 -6.25 -3.93 4.33
C TRP A 103 -6.89 -3.78 5.71
N TYR A 104 -7.00 -4.90 6.42
CA TYR A 104 -7.56 -4.94 7.78
C TYR A 104 -8.92 -4.24 7.87
N GLY A 105 -9.84 -4.61 6.97
CA GLY A 105 -11.18 -4.04 6.90
C GLY A 105 -11.32 -2.77 6.04
N ALA A 106 -10.22 -2.14 5.62
CA ALA A 106 -10.27 -1.05 4.65
C ALA A 106 -10.27 -1.61 3.21
N LYS A 107 -11.25 -1.21 2.40
CA LYS A 107 -11.30 -1.58 0.99
C LYS A 107 -10.20 -0.83 0.23
N PRO A 108 -9.36 -1.51 -0.57
CA PRO A 108 -8.39 -0.83 -1.41
C PRO A 108 -9.03 -0.11 -2.59
N GLU A 109 -8.31 0.90 -3.05
CA GLU A 109 -8.48 1.56 -4.33
C GLU A 109 -7.24 1.30 -5.19
N LYS A 110 -7.42 1.29 -6.51
CA LYS A 110 -6.30 1.25 -7.46
C LYS A 110 -5.80 2.66 -7.68
N ILE A 111 -4.52 2.89 -7.41
CA ILE A 111 -3.85 4.15 -7.71
C ILE A 111 -3.05 4.07 -9.02
N LEU A 112 -2.75 2.86 -9.51
CA LEU A 112 -2.22 2.60 -10.84
C LEU A 112 -2.71 1.22 -11.31
N SER A 113 -3.06 1.11 -12.60
CA SER A 113 -3.38 -0.15 -13.27
C SER A 113 -2.82 -0.13 -14.69
N LEU A 114 -1.89 -1.04 -15.01
CA LEU A 114 -1.33 -1.23 -16.33
C LEU A 114 -1.53 -2.68 -16.76
N THR A 115 -1.83 -2.89 -18.04
CA THR A 115 -1.98 -4.23 -18.62
C THR A 115 -1.28 -4.31 -19.99
N GLY A 116 -1.04 -5.53 -20.46
CA GLY A 116 -0.48 -5.76 -21.80
C GLY A 116 1.02 -5.50 -21.88
N ASP A 117 1.50 -5.15 -23.08
CA ASP A 117 2.94 -5.06 -23.39
C ASP A 117 3.68 -4.02 -22.54
N LYS A 118 2.99 -2.93 -22.17
CA LYS A 118 3.56 -1.94 -21.23
C LYS A 118 3.80 -2.56 -19.85
N ALA A 119 2.86 -3.33 -19.33
CA ALA A 119 3.07 -4.03 -18.07
C ALA A 119 4.18 -5.08 -18.20
N ALA A 120 4.18 -5.87 -19.28
CA ALA A 120 5.18 -6.92 -19.51
C ALA A 120 6.60 -6.37 -19.56
N SER A 121 6.80 -5.21 -20.18
CA SER A 121 8.12 -4.56 -20.29
C SER A 121 8.62 -3.96 -18.98
N LEU A 122 7.72 -3.50 -18.10
CA LEU A 122 8.10 -2.85 -16.84
C LEU A 122 8.27 -3.80 -15.65
N ILE A 123 7.70 -5.01 -15.70
CA ILE A 123 7.78 -5.98 -14.61
C ILE A 123 9.24 -6.31 -14.23
N PRO A 124 10.16 -6.60 -15.17
CA PRO A 124 11.56 -6.88 -14.82
C PRO A 124 12.25 -5.73 -14.08
N ASP A 125 11.97 -4.48 -14.47
CA ASP A 125 12.55 -3.30 -13.82
C ASP A 125 11.98 -3.11 -12.40
N ILE A 126 10.69 -3.40 -12.21
CA ILE A 126 10.07 -3.44 -10.88
C ILE A 126 10.73 -4.51 -10.02
N GLU A 127 10.92 -5.72 -10.54
CA GLU A 127 11.57 -6.82 -9.81
C GLU A 127 12.99 -6.43 -9.39
N GLN A 128 13.77 -5.79 -10.28
CA GLN A 128 15.09 -5.26 -9.95
C GLN A 128 15.02 -4.17 -8.86
N ALA A 129 14.04 -3.26 -8.92
CA ALA A 129 13.86 -2.22 -7.91
C ALA A 129 13.47 -2.81 -6.54
N VAL A 130 12.70 -3.90 -6.52
CA VAL A 130 12.36 -4.66 -5.31
C VAL A 130 13.62 -5.28 -4.70
N ASP A 131 14.44 -5.96 -5.51
CA ASP A 131 15.66 -6.61 -5.04
C ASP A 131 16.71 -5.59 -4.53
N ALA A 132 16.71 -4.39 -5.11
CA ALA A 132 17.60 -3.30 -4.71
C ALA A 132 17.04 -2.42 -3.56
N TYR A 133 15.88 -2.75 -2.98
CA TYR A 133 15.25 -1.90 -1.96
C TYR A 133 16.12 -1.81 -0.69
N PRO A 134 16.67 -0.63 -0.34
CA PRO A 134 17.71 -0.53 0.69
C PRO A 134 17.19 -0.73 2.11
N TRP A 135 15.88 -0.57 2.32
CA TRP A 135 15.24 -0.64 3.65
C TRP A 135 14.39 -1.90 3.83
N ALA A 136 14.77 -3.01 3.19
CA ALA A 136 14.00 -4.25 3.22
C ALA A 136 13.78 -4.82 4.63
N ASP A 137 14.70 -4.55 5.56
CA ASP A 137 14.65 -5.00 6.95
C ASP A 137 14.25 -3.90 7.96
N GLU A 138 13.98 -2.68 7.47
CA GLU A 138 13.73 -1.51 8.31
C GLU A 138 12.29 -1.03 8.23
N TYR A 139 11.76 -0.54 9.35
CA TYR A 139 10.45 0.09 9.39
C TYR A 139 10.38 1.16 10.47
N GLN A 140 10.00 2.37 10.08
CA GLN A 140 9.68 3.47 10.97
C GLN A 140 8.44 4.20 10.45
N VAL A 141 7.42 4.32 11.31
CA VAL A 141 6.11 4.89 10.93
C VAL A 141 6.23 6.27 10.29
N PHE A 142 7.07 7.15 10.86
CA PHE A 142 7.32 8.51 10.36
C PHE A 142 8.71 9.00 10.83
N PRO A 143 9.51 9.68 9.98
CA PRO A 143 9.22 10.04 8.59
C PRO A 143 9.32 8.87 7.59
N GLY A 144 9.94 7.76 7.97
CA GLY A 144 10.19 6.59 7.13
C GLY A 144 11.48 5.88 7.58
N PRO A 145 11.85 4.75 6.95
CA PRO A 145 11.16 4.11 5.83
C PRO A 145 9.89 3.36 6.27
N ASN A 146 8.80 3.44 5.51
CA ASN A 146 7.53 2.77 5.82
C ASN A 146 6.87 2.16 4.57
N SER A 147 5.61 1.74 4.68
CA SER A 147 4.89 1.11 3.56
C SER A 147 4.69 2.00 2.33
N ASN A 148 4.71 3.32 2.49
CA ASN A 148 4.61 4.28 1.39
C ASN A 148 5.98 4.63 0.78
N THR A 149 7.06 4.44 1.54
CA THR A 149 8.44 4.59 1.03
C THR A 149 8.73 3.58 -0.07
N PHE A 150 8.24 2.33 0.07
CA PHE A 150 8.53 1.27 -0.89
C PHE A 150 7.95 1.53 -2.30
N PRO A 151 6.64 1.81 -2.50
CA PRO A 151 6.14 2.12 -3.83
C PRO A 151 6.71 3.43 -4.39
N ALA A 152 7.04 4.41 -3.54
CA ALA A 152 7.74 5.63 -3.96
C ALA A 152 9.16 5.34 -4.48
N TRP A 153 9.90 4.45 -3.81
CA TRP A 153 11.19 3.95 -4.28
C TRP A 153 11.07 3.29 -5.66
N VAL A 154 10.10 2.39 -5.83
CA VAL A 154 9.86 1.73 -7.12
C VAL A 154 9.50 2.74 -8.21
N ALA A 155 8.66 3.74 -7.91
CA ALA A 155 8.33 4.81 -8.86
C ALA A 155 9.57 5.62 -9.30
N ARG A 156 10.55 5.82 -8.41
CA ARG A 156 11.81 6.51 -8.71
C ARG A 156 12.76 5.65 -9.54
N GLN A 157 12.85 4.35 -9.23
CA GLN A 157 13.69 3.42 -9.99
C GLN A 157 13.11 3.10 -11.37
N VAL A 158 11.79 3.15 -11.53
CA VAL A 158 11.08 2.85 -12.78
C VAL A 158 10.16 4.03 -13.17
N PRO A 159 10.70 5.17 -13.64
CA PRO A 159 9.90 6.36 -13.97
C PRO A 159 8.79 6.11 -15.00
N GLU A 160 9.02 5.18 -15.93
CA GLU A 160 8.08 4.78 -16.99
C GLU A 160 6.80 4.13 -16.45
N LEU A 161 6.83 3.66 -15.20
CA LEU A 161 5.66 3.20 -14.45
C LEU A 161 4.62 4.30 -14.33
N GLY A 162 5.06 5.56 -14.17
CA GLY A 162 4.18 6.71 -14.00
C GLY A 162 3.35 6.66 -12.72
N LEU A 163 3.87 6.01 -11.67
CA LEU A 163 3.19 5.93 -10.38
C LEU A 163 3.28 7.26 -9.63
N GLU A 164 2.14 7.90 -9.43
CA GLU A 164 1.99 9.07 -8.56
C GLU A 164 1.47 8.65 -7.19
N MET A 165 2.24 8.92 -6.13
CA MET A 165 1.84 8.58 -4.77
C MET A 165 0.73 9.53 -4.27
N PRO A 166 -0.36 9.02 -3.66
CA PRO A 166 -1.40 9.86 -3.09
C PRO A 166 -0.84 10.81 -2.03
N PHE A 167 -1.43 12.00 -1.88
CA PHE A 167 -1.05 12.95 -0.81
C PHE A 167 -1.10 12.33 0.60
N ARG A 168 -2.02 11.38 0.82
CA ARG A 168 -2.18 10.63 2.08
C ARG A 168 -1.12 9.54 2.28
N ALA A 169 -0.25 9.28 1.31
CA ALA A 169 0.83 8.30 1.41
C ALA A 169 2.00 8.86 2.24
N ILE A 170 1.72 9.24 3.50
CA ILE A 170 2.69 9.85 4.40
C ILE A 170 3.92 8.95 4.55
N GLY A 171 5.11 9.53 4.34
CA GLY A 171 6.42 8.86 4.37
C GLY A 171 6.95 8.39 3.00
N SER A 172 6.19 8.60 1.92
CA SER A 172 6.68 8.37 0.55
C SER A 172 7.94 9.17 0.22
N GLY A 173 8.04 10.41 0.70
CA GLY A 173 9.20 11.29 0.48
C GLY A 173 10.52 10.82 1.11
N TYR A 174 10.51 9.82 1.99
CA TYR A 174 11.75 9.22 2.51
C TYR A 174 12.59 8.56 1.40
N ALA A 175 11.96 8.17 0.28
CA ALA A 175 12.68 7.66 -0.88
C ALA A 175 13.49 8.73 -1.64
N ASP A 176 13.32 10.01 -1.28
CA ASP A 176 14.02 11.14 -1.90
C ASP A 176 15.34 11.49 -1.19
N ASP A 177 15.51 11.03 0.05
CA ASP A 177 16.68 11.26 0.92
C ASP A 177 17.82 10.25 0.63
#